data_AF-R5ZHL3-F1
#
_entry.id   AF-R5ZHL3-F1
#
_cell.length_a   1.000
_cell.length_b   1.000
_cell.length_c   1.000
_cell.angle_alpha   90.00
_cell.angle_beta   90.00
_cell.angle_gamma   90.00
#
_symmetry.space_group_name_H-M   'P 1'
#
loop_
_entity.id
_entity.type
_entity.pdbx_description
1 polymer ?
#
loop_
_entity_poly.entity_id
_entity_poly.type
_entity_poly.pdbx_seq_one_letter_code
_entity_poly.pdbx_strand_id
1 'polypeptide(L)'
;MKNKLFLMIMVVMVCSLTACGQQETGTMTNTGNSTEQVVTSEDNSELATAEDNKMEQTETKKQNQLQDVKPSYKEFRGVLDEIDLDIQPGTAGNGMNSIKTAAHLLNWGVGTSMTTDEIKKETVSWLSDKGNSEQVEFSNKLASVYDVYQKLLGPDAKELLEQAGCDDAAYPWSDAPVETIEAIVEVVQLPDEP
;
A
#
# COMPACT_ATOMS: atom_id res chain seq x y z
N MET A 1 44.52 -11.00 -4.32
CA MET A 1 43.89 -10.80 -5.65
C MET A 1 43.48 -12.17 -6.18
N LYS A 2 42.18 -12.46 -6.21
CA LYS A 2 41.60 -13.71 -6.72
C LYS A 2 40.38 -13.34 -7.55
N ASN A 3 40.60 -13.27 -8.86
CA ASN A 3 39.58 -12.96 -9.85
C ASN A 3 38.72 -14.21 -10.03
N LYS A 4 37.42 -14.12 -9.76
CA LYS A 4 36.47 -15.17 -10.08
C LYS A 4 35.82 -14.82 -11.42
N LEU A 5 36.15 -15.63 -12.42
CA LEU A 5 35.58 -15.65 -13.75
C LEU A 5 34.10 -16.06 -13.64
N PHE A 6 33.17 -15.12 -13.79
CA PHE A 6 31.75 -15.43 -13.93
C PHE A 6 31.40 -15.47 -15.42
N LEU A 7 31.10 -16.69 -15.86
CA LEU A 7 30.66 -17.03 -17.20
C LEU A 7 29.13 -16.93 -17.19
N MET A 8 28.56 -15.88 -17.79
CA MET A 8 27.10 -15.70 -17.90
C MET A 8 26.62 -15.91 -19.33
N ILE A 9 25.62 -16.77 -19.42
CA ILE A 9 25.04 -17.42 -20.59
C ILE A 9 24.08 -16.46 -21.28
N MET A 10 24.31 -16.17 -22.57
CA MET A 10 23.39 -15.43 -23.43
C MET A 10 22.20 -16.31 -23.82
N VAL A 11 21.03 -16.06 -23.23
CA VAL A 11 19.77 -16.67 -23.65
C VAL A 11 19.09 -15.75 -24.67
N VAL A 12 19.14 -16.15 -25.93
CA VAL A 12 18.39 -15.53 -27.03
C VAL A 12 16.97 -16.09 -26.99
N MET A 13 15.99 -15.27 -26.62
CA MET A 13 14.58 -15.60 -26.68
C MET A 13 13.99 -15.08 -28.00
N VAL A 14 13.59 -16.00 -28.87
CA VAL A 14 12.94 -15.70 -30.16
C VAL A 14 11.45 -15.49 -29.92
N CYS A 15 10.95 -14.28 -30.16
CA CYS A 15 9.52 -13.98 -30.17
C CYS A 15 8.91 -14.34 -31.53
N SER A 16 8.02 -15.33 -31.57
CA SER A 16 7.11 -15.56 -32.69
C SER A 16 5.84 -14.73 -32.52
N LEU A 17 5.65 -13.74 -33.39
CA LEU A 17 4.41 -12.97 -33.46
C LEU A 17 3.33 -13.81 -34.18
N THR A 18 2.27 -14.16 -33.46
CA THR A 18 1.06 -14.73 -34.07
C THR A 18 0.01 -13.63 -34.12
N ALA A 19 -0.32 -13.21 -35.33
CA ALA A 19 -1.35 -12.23 -35.64
C ALA A 19 -2.69 -12.95 -35.88
N CYS A 20 -3.76 -12.43 -35.29
CA CYS A 20 -5.18 -12.52 -35.69
C CYS A 20 -5.96 -11.84 -34.55
N GLY A 21 -6.92 -10.93 -34.74
CA GLY A 21 -7.67 -10.44 -35.88
C GLY A 21 -8.95 -9.84 -35.29
N GLN A 22 -9.37 -8.66 -35.76
CA GLN A 22 -10.60 -7.96 -35.35
C GLN A 22 -11.87 -8.81 -35.59
N GLN A 23 -12.97 -8.52 -34.88
CA GLN A 23 -14.12 -7.76 -35.42
C GLN A 23 -15.46 -8.07 -34.68
N GLU A 24 -16.02 -7.01 -34.09
CA GLU A 24 -17.43 -6.55 -34.06
C GLU A 24 -18.61 -7.30 -33.39
N THR A 25 -19.28 -6.52 -32.52
CA THR A 25 -20.71 -6.29 -32.27
C THR A 25 -21.76 -7.34 -32.67
N GLY A 26 -22.68 -7.60 -31.72
CA GLY A 26 -24.00 -8.14 -32.01
C GLY A 26 -24.90 -8.23 -30.78
N THR A 27 -25.61 -7.15 -30.47
CA THR A 27 -26.79 -7.13 -29.59
C THR A 27 -27.98 -7.73 -30.35
N MET A 28 -28.71 -8.71 -29.80
CA MET A 28 -30.19 -8.71 -29.79
C MET A 28 -30.82 -9.94 -29.10
N THR A 29 -31.87 -9.62 -28.35
CA THR A 29 -32.88 -10.44 -27.69
C THR A 29 -33.79 -11.21 -28.66
N ASN A 30 -34.31 -12.38 -28.26
CA ASN A 30 -35.71 -12.78 -28.55
C ASN A 30 -36.21 -13.96 -27.69
N THR A 31 -37.22 -13.67 -26.85
CA THR A 31 -38.59 -14.22 -26.87
C THR A 31 -38.84 -15.70 -27.22
N GLY A 32 -39.56 -16.41 -26.31
CA GLY A 32 -40.85 -17.02 -26.69
C GLY A 32 -41.09 -18.54 -26.51
N ASN A 33 -41.70 -18.89 -25.36
CA ASN A 33 -42.94 -19.69 -25.18
C ASN A 33 -43.00 -21.25 -25.15
N SER A 34 -43.65 -21.73 -24.06
CA SER A 34 -44.53 -22.92 -23.83
C SER A 34 -43.93 -24.33 -23.89
N THR A 35 -44.30 -25.32 -23.03
CA THR A 35 -45.59 -25.56 -22.35
C THR A 35 -45.43 -26.45 -21.10
N GLU A 36 -46.23 -26.15 -20.08
CA GLU A 36 -46.83 -26.93 -18.97
C GLU A 36 -46.38 -28.37 -18.64
N GLN A 37 -46.15 -28.63 -17.33
CA GLN A 37 -46.94 -29.65 -16.61
C GLN A 37 -47.07 -29.33 -15.11
N VAL A 38 -48.34 -29.40 -14.69
CA VAL A 38 -48.95 -29.32 -13.36
C VAL A 38 -48.51 -30.51 -12.47
N VAL A 39 -48.37 -30.28 -11.15
CA VAL A 39 -49.10 -30.97 -10.07
C VAL A 39 -48.75 -30.32 -8.72
N THR A 40 -49.80 -29.81 -8.08
CA THR A 40 -49.91 -29.33 -6.70
C THR A 40 -49.86 -30.47 -5.69
N SER A 41 -49.30 -30.24 -4.50
CA SER A 41 -49.83 -30.73 -3.21
C SER A 41 -49.11 -30.02 -2.06
N GLU A 42 -49.84 -29.18 -1.33
CA GLU A 42 -49.53 -28.68 0.00
C GLU A 42 -49.75 -29.80 1.03
N ASP A 43 -48.90 -29.89 2.05
CA ASP A 43 -49.37 -30.21 3.41
C ASP A 43 -48.44 -29.59 4.45
N ASN A 44 -49.07 -29.02 5.47
CA ASN A 44 -48.47 -28.27 6.57
C ASN A 44 -48.13 -29.23 7.72
N SER A 45 -47.01 -29.01 8.40
CA SER A 45 -46.86 -29.44 9.79
C SER A 45 -46.07 -28.39 10.57
N GLU A 46 -46.82 -27.61 11.33
CA GLU A 46 -46.38 -26.74 12.42
C GLU A 46 -46.52 -27.53 13.73
N LEU A 47 -45.47 -27.64 14.54
CA LEU A 47 -45.54 -27.24 15.96
C LEU A 47 -44.14 -27.19 16.61
N ALA A 48 -43.99 -26.15 17.42
CA ALA A 48 -42.82 -25.64 18.11
C ALA A 48 -42.21 -26.55 19.19
N THR A 49 -40.94 -26.26 19.52
CA THR A 49 -40.49 -26.11 20.90
C THR A 49 -39.25 -25.22 20.94
N ALA A 50 -39.38 -24.08 21.62
CA ALA A 50 -38.26 -23.23 22.03
C ALA A 50 -37.64 -23.79 23.31
N GLU A 51 -36.32 -23.69 23.47
CA GLU A 51 -35.70 -23.16 24.69
C GLU A 51 -34.18 -22.97 24.51
N ASP A 52 -33.72 -21.88 25.12
CA ASP A 52 -32.40 -21.26 25.09
C ASP A 52 -31.22 -22.20 25.43
N ASN A 53 -30.07 -21.97 24.82
CA ASN A 53 -28.87 -21.63 25.59
C ASN A 53 -27.76 -21.01 24.73
N LYS A 54 -27.55 -19.73 25.03
CA LYS A 54 -26.45 -18.82 24.71
C LYS A 54 -25.09 -19.38 25.17
N MET A 55 -24.14 -19.58 24.25
CA MET A 55 -22.70 -19.47 24.56
C MET A 55 -21.87 -19.12 23.32
N GLU A 56 -21.75 -17.80 23.10
CA GLU A 56 -20.49 -17.10 22.85
C GLU A 56 -19.69 -17.47 21.59
N GLN A 57 -20.12 -16.90 20.46
CA GLN A 57 -19.21 -16.44 19.42
C GLN A 57 -18.28 -15.39 20.03
N THR A 58 -17.03 -15.75 20.28
CA THR A 58 -15.97 -14.78 20.60
C THR A 58 -15.48 -14.13 19.30
N GLU A 59 -16.39 -13.45 18.60
CA GLU A 59 -16.00 -12.37 17.71
C GLU A 59 -15.52 -11.24 18.63
N THR A 60 -14.21 -10.98 18.65
CA THR A 60 -13.66 -9.80 19.30
C THR A 60 -14.01 -8.59 18.45
N LYS A 61 -15.29 -8.20 18.51
CA LYS A 61 -15.81 -6.90 18.12
C LYS A 61 -15.37 -5.91 19.20
N LYS A 62 -14.12 -5.47 19.10
CA LYS A 62 -13.65 -4.22 19.68
C LYS A 62 -13.29 -3.23 18.57
N GLN A 63 -14.17 -3.13 17.58
CA GLN A 63 -14.28 -1.96 16.72
C GLN A 63 -15.37 -1.06 17.33
N ASN A 64 -15.05 0.23 17.41
CA ASN A 64 -15.78 1.31 18.08
C ASN A 64 -15.61 1.40 19.60
N GLN A 65 -14.39 1.75 20.02
CA GLN A 65 -14.27 2.77 21.05
C GLN A 65 -13.55 3.96 20.42
N LEU A 66 -14.32 5.02 20.24
CA LEU A 66 -13.93 6.41 20.00
C LEU A 66 -12.43 6.61 20.22
N GLN A 67 -11.65 6.57 19.14
CA GLN A 67 -10.25 6.90 19.23
C GLN A 67 -10.20 8.41 19.46
N ASP A 68 -9.92 8.82 20.70
CA ASP A 68 -9.01 9.94 20.88
C ASP A 68 -7.77 9.54 20.07
N VAL A 69 -7.70 9.95 18.80
CA VAL A 69 -6.62 9.54 17.90
C VAL A 69 -5.36 10.07 18.54
N LYS A 70 -4.61 9.18 19.20
CA LYS A 70 -3.36 9.49 19.87
C LYS A 70 -2.54 10.35 18.90
N PRO A 71 -2.00 11.51 19.31
CA PRO A 71 -1.40 12.47 18.39
C PRO A 71 -0.44 11.86 17.36
N SER A 72 0.32 10.82 17.77
CA SER A 72 1.22 10.06 16.91
C SER A 72 0.57 9.41 15.68
N TYR A 73 -0.68 8.94 15.78
CA TYR A 73 -1.41 8.34 14.65
C TYR A 73 -1.81 9.41 13.63
N LYS A 74 -2.20 10.59 14.12
CA LYS A 74 -2.52 11.73 13.25
C LYS A 74 -1.26 12.24 12.54
N GLU A 75 -0.15 12.35 13.25
CA GLU A 75 1.15 12.71 12.68
C GLU A 75 1.57 11.68 11.61
N PHE A 76 1.44 10.39 11.90
CA PHE A 76 1.78 9.34 10.95
C PHE A 76 0.94 9.41 9.68
N ARG A 77 -0.39 9.54 9.80
CA ARG A 77 -1.26 9.74 8.63
C ARG A 77 -0.90 10.99 7.85
N GLY A 78 -0.53 12.08 8.52
CA GLY A 78 -0.04 13.29 7.87
C GLY A 78 1.21 13.05 7.02
N VAL A 79 2.14 12.21 7.49
CA VAL A 79 3.33 11.82 6.71
C VAL A 79 2.94 10.98 5.48
N LEU A 80 1.99 10.05 5.62
CA LEU A 80 1.48 9.26 4.48
C LEU A 80 0.76 10.16 3.46
N ASP A 81 -0.06 11.09 3.94
CA ASP A 81 -0.77 12.07 3.10
C ASP A 81 0.23 12.99 2.37
N GLU A 82 1.30 13.44 3.03
CA GLU A 82 2.34 14.23 2.39
C GLU A 82 3.01 13.47 1.24
N ILE A 83 3.37 12.20 1.44
CA ILE A 83 3.94 11.36 0.37
C ILE A 83 2.95 11.25 -0.80
N ASP A 84 1.65 11.08 -0.52
CA ASP A 84 0.65 10.94 -1.56
C ASP A 84 0.40 12.24 -2.35
N LEU A 85 0.49 13.39 -1.70
CA LEU A 85 0.14 14.68 -2.30
C LEU A 85 1.33 15.37 -2.96
N ASP A 86 2.49 15.37 -2.30
CA ASP A 86 3.62 16.22 -2.68
C ASP A 86 4.60 15.53 -3.65
N ILE A 87 4.54 14.20 -3.72
CA ILE A 87 5.39 13.40 -4.61
C ILE A 87 4.66 13.13 -5.91
N GLN A 88 5.27 13.59 -7.00
CA GLN A 88 4.78 13.41 -8.36
C GLN A 88 5.92 12.91 -9.25
N PRO A 89 6.14 11.59 -9.30
CA PRO A 89 7.22 11.00 -10.08
C PRO A 89 7.20 11.48 -11.53
N GLY A 90 8.37 11.79 -12.09
CA GLY A 90 8.51 12.27 -13.47
C GLY A 90 8.21 13.76 -13.69
N THR A 91 7.86 14.51 -12.65
CA THR A 91 7.67 15.97 -12.75
C THR A 91 8.95 16.75 -12.37
N ALA A 92 9.11 17.94 -12.95
CA ALA A 92 10.18 18.86 -12.56
C ALA A 92 9.97 19.31 -11.11
N GLY A 93 11.00 19.18 -10.27
CA GLY A 93 10.94 19.50 -8.85
C GLY A 93 10.65 18.30 -7.94
N ASN A 94 10.25 17.14 -8.49
CA ASN A 94 9.98 15.94 -7.69
C ASN A 94 11.20 15.48 -6.88
N GLY A 95 12.41 15.62 -7.43
CA GLY A 95 13.64 15.29 -6.70
C GLY A 95 13.79 16.11 -5.42
N MET A 96 13.41 17.39 -5.46
CA MET A 96 13.47 18.27 -4.30
C MET A 96 12.39 17.94 -3.27
N ASN A 97 11.17 17.69 -3.73
CA ASN A 97 10.08 17.27 -2.85
C ASN A 97 10.42 15.94 -2.17
N SER A 98 11.01 14.99 -2.90
CA SER A 98 11.44 13.70 -2.35
C SER A 98 12.47 13.86 -1.23
N ILE A 99 13.41 14.81 -1.33
CA ILE A 99 14.36 15.12 -0.25
C ILE A 99 13.65 15.68 0.98
N LYS A 100 12.75 16.64 0.80
CA LYS A 100 12.01 17.27 1.91
C LYS A 100 11.14 16.25 2.65
N THR A 101 10.37 15.48 1.91
CA THR A 101 9.47 14.47 2.47
C THR A 101 10.26 13.31 3.09
N ALA A 102 11.39 12.89 2.51
CA ALA A 102 12.26 11.89 3.13
C ALA A 102 12.87 12.39 4.45
N ALA A 103 13.32 13.65 4.51
CA ALA A 103 13.82 14.26 5.74
C ALA A 103 12.72 14.36 6.81
N HIS A 104 11.49 14.73 6.43
CA HIS A 104 10.36 14.76 7.35
C HIS A 104 9.98 13.36 7.85
N LEU A 105 9.95 12.36 6.96
CA LEU A 105 9.72 10.95 7.31
C LEU A 105 10.77 10.44 8.33
N LEU A 106 12.04 10.77 8.13
CA LEU A 106 13.13 10.45 9.06
C LEU A 106 12.98 11.17 10.41
N ASN A 107 12.65 12.47 10.40
CA ASN A 107 12.39 13.25 11.61
C ASN A 107 11.23 12.65 12.42
N TRP A 108 10.13 12.31 11.74
CA TRP A 108 8.99 11.63 12.35
C TRP A 108 9.40 10.27 12.92
N GLY A 109 10.16 9.47 12.18
CA GLY A 109 10.61 8.16 12.64
C GLY A 109 11.51 8.20 13.87
N VAL A 110 12.30 9.27 14.06
CA VAL A 110 13.04 9.49 15.32
C VAL A 110 12.11 9.88 16.48
N GLY A 111 11.07 10.66 16.21
CA GLY A 111 10.19 11.23 17.24
C GLY A 111 8.97 10.38 17.60
N THR A 112 8.62 9.38 16.79
CA THR A 112 7.38 8.62 16.97
C THR A 112 7.43 7.72 18.20
N SER A 113 6.28 7.57 18.84
CA SER A 113 6.05 6.59 19.92
C SER A 113 5.22 5.39 19.46
N MET A 114 5.00 5.26 18.15
CA MET A 114 4.31 4.12 17.57
C MET A 114 5.27 2.94 17.46
N THR A 115 4.76 1.76 17.73
CA THR A 115 5.46 0.50 17.46
C THR A 115 5.35 0.14 15.98
N THR A 116 6.23 -0.73 15.49
CA THR A 116 6.21 -1.23 14.11
C THR A 116 4.90 -1.92 13.76
N ASP A 117 4.31 -2.70 14.68
CA ASP A 117 3.00 -3.33 14.49
C ASP A 117 1.85 -2.31 14.35
N GLU A 118 1.88 -1.25 15.16
CA GLU A 118 0.91 -0.15 15.05
C GLU A 118 1.05 0.57 13.70
N ILE A 119 2.28 0.83 13.26
CA ILE A 119 2.57 1.47 11.97
C ILE A 119 2.07 0.60 10.82
N LYS A 120 2.37 -0.70 10.82
CA LYS A 120 1.89 -1.64 9.80
C LYS A 120 0.37 -1.62 9.71
N LYS A 121 -0.30 -1.80 10.87
CA LYS A 121 -1.76 -1.81 10.94
C LYS A 121 -2.37 -0.50 10.46
N GLU A 122 -1.79 0.63 10.85
CA GLU A 122 -2.29 1.94 10.48
C GLU A 122 -2.06 2.23 9.00
N THR A 123 -0.93 1.79 8.43
CA THR A 123 -0.66 1.86 6.99
C THR A 123 -1.70 1.08 6.20
N VAL A 124 -2.02 -0.16 6.61
CA VAL A 124 -3.10 -0.95 6.01
C VAL A 124 -4.43 -0.21 6.10
N SER A 125 -4.75 0.37 7.26
CA SER A 125 -6.00 1.11 7.46
C SER A 125 -6.06 2.42 6.66
N TRP A 126 -4.93 3.03 6.33
CA TRP A 126 -4.88 4.23 5.50
C TRP A 126 -5.02 3.87 4.01
N LEU A 127 -4.38 2.78 3.57
CA LEU A 127 -4.51 2.26 2.21
C LEU A 127 -5.90 1.68 1.92
N SER A 128 -6.62 1.15 2.92
CA SER A 128 -7.91 0.48 2.73
C SER A 128 -9.01 1.40 2.17
N ASP A 129 -8.89 2.71 2.39
CA ASP A 129 -9.83 3.70 1.87
C ASP A 129 -9.58 4.01 0.38
N LYS A 130 -8.45 3.56 -0.17
CA LYS A 130 -7.99 3.81 -1.54
C LYS A 130 -8.28 2.63 -2.47
N GLY A 131 -8.56 2.92 -3.73
CA GLY A 131 -8.67 1.90 -4.77
C GLY A 131 -7.30 1.30 -5.16
N ASN A 132 -7.30 0.11 -5.77
CA ASN A 132 -6.06 -0.60 -6.14
C ASN A 132 -5.10 0.27 -6.98
N SER A 133 -5.61 1.06 -7.93
CA SER A 133 -4.78 1.93 -8.76
C SER A 133 -4.10 3.03 -7.93
N GLU A 134 -4.81 3.61 -6.95
CA GLU A 134 -4.26 4.63 -6.05
C GLU A 134 -3.23 4.02 -5.09
N GLN A 135 -3.43 2.78 -4.64
CA GLN A 135 -2.43 2.07 -3.83
C GLN A 135 -1.13 1.83 -4.64
N VAL A 136 -1.25 1.44 -5.91
CA VAL A 136 -0.09 1.30 -6.82
C VAL A 136 0.58 2.65 -7.06
N GLU A 137 -0.18 3.72 -7.27
CA GLU A 137 0.37 5.06 -7.43
C GLU A 137 1.13 5.50 -6.18
N PHE A 138 0.54 5.30 -4.99
CA PHE A 138 1.19 5.58 -3.73
C PHE A 138 2.49 4.78 -3.55
N SER A 139 2.51 3.50 -3.93
CA SER A 139 3.73 2.69 -3.89
C SER A 139 4.85 3.28 -4.75
N ASN A 140 4.55 3.77 -5.95
CA ASN A 140 5.53 4.47 -6.80
C ASN A 140 6.02 5.80 -6.19
N LYS A 141 5.13 6.54 -5.52
CA LYS A 141 5.50 7.77 -4.79
C LYS A 141 6.40 7.45 -3.60
N LEU A 142 6.04 6.45 -2.79
CA LEU A 142 6.87 5.98 -1.68
C LEU A 142 8.23 5.49 -2.17
N ALA A 143 8.32 4.82 -3.32
CA ALA A 143 9.59 4.39 -3.90
C ALA A 143 10.53 5.57 -4.17
N SER A 144 10.00 6.70 -4.65
CA SER A 144 10.79 7.92 -4.89
C SER A 144 11.34 8.50 -3.58
N VAL A 145 10.51 8.51 -2.52
CA VAL A 145 10.93 8.95 -1.19
C VAL A 145 11.93 7.97 -0.58
N TYR A 146 11.73 6.67 -0.78
CA TYR A 146 12.59 5.61 -0.25
C TYR A 146 13.99 5.65 -0.84
N ASP A 147 14.15 5.85 -2.15
CA ASP A 147 15.46 6.04 -2.79
C ASP A 147 16.22 7.23 -2.18
N VAL A 148 15.53 8.34 -1.92
CA VAL A 148 16.15 9.50 -1.27
C VAL A 148 16.45 9.25 0.19
N TYR A 149 15.55 8.59 0.93
CA TYR A 149 15.79 8.14 2.29
C TYR A 149 17.09 7.34 2.40
N GLN A 150 17.32 6.36 1.51
CA GLN A 150 18.56 5.58 1.49
C GLN A 150 19.80 6.46 1.26
N LYS A 151 19.70 7.49 0.40
CA LYS A 151 20.78 8.46 0.16
C LYS A 151 21.03 9.36 1.38
N LEU A 152 19.96 9.74 2.11
CA LEU A 152 20.04 10.55 3.33
C LEU A 152 20.61 9.78 4.54
N LEU A 153 20.69 8.46 4.49
CA LEU A 153 21.48 7.66 5.44
C LEU A 153 22.96 7.57 5.06
N GLY A 154 23.33 8.06 3.87
CA GLY A 154 24.68 8.05 3.33
C GLY A 154 25.51 9.29 3.66
N PRO A 155 26.77 9.33 3.19
CA PRO A 155 27.70 10.43 3.47
C PRO A 155 27.29 11.77 2.83
N ASP A 156 26.51 11.74 1.75
CA ASP A 156 26.10 12.92 0.99
C ASP A 156 24.84 13.60 1.57
N ALA A 157 24.28 13.05 2.66
CA ALA A 157 23.03 13.51 3.25
C ALA A 157 23.02 15.01 3.56
N LYS A 158 24.12 15.53 4.13
CA LYS A 158 24.23 16.94 4.48
C LYS A 158 24.07 17.85 3.25
N GLU A 159 24.73 17.53 2.14
CA GLU A 159 24.65 18.35 0.92
C GLU A 159 23.23 18.31 0.34
N LEU A 160 22.60 17.13 0.32
CA LEU A 160 21.22 16.96 -0.15
C LEU A 160 20.24 17.80 0.69
N LEU A 161 20.40 17.81 2.01
CA LEU A 161 19.56 18.61 2.91
C LEU A 161 19.75 20.11 2.69
N GLU A 162 20.99 20.59 2.56
CA GLU A 162 21.29 22.00 2.26
C GLU A 162 20.68 22.42 0.91
N GLN A 163 20.77 21.58 -0.12
CA GLN A 163 20.14 21.84 -1.42
C GLN A 163 18.62 21.97 -1.33
N ALA A 164 18.00 21.22 -0.41
CA ALA A 164 16.57 21.27 -0.15
C ALA A 164 16.13 22.37 0.82
N GLY A 165 17.07 23.09 1.44
CA GLY A 165 16.79 24.03 2.52
C GLY A 165 16.22 23.35 3.76
N CYS A 166 16.64 22.11 4.03
CA CYS A 166 16.28 21.30 5.19
C CYS A 166 17.42 21.32 6.24
N ASP A 167 18.05 22.47 6.43
CA ASP A 167 19.17 22.65 7.38
C ASP A 167 18.76 22.42 8.84
N ASP A 168 17.47 22.48 9.14
CA ASP A 168 16.85 22.29 10.45
C ASP A 168 16.41 20.84 10.73
N ALA A 169 16.67 19.92 9.80
CA ALA A 169 16.40 18.50 10.00
C ALA A 169 17.15 17.96 11.23
N ALA A 170 16.61 16.90 11.85
CA ALA A 170 17.24 16.24 13.01
C ALA A 170 18.49 15.41 12.64
N TYR A 171 19.14 15.76 11.53
CA TYR A 171 20.34 15.12 11.01
C TYR A 171 21.57 15.43 11.91
N PRO A 172 22.45 14.45 12.19
CA PRO A 172 22.33 13.04 11.79
C PRO A 172 21.28 12.30 12.63
N TRP A 173 20.42 11.53 11.94
CA TRP A 173 19.42 10.69 12.61
C TRP A 173 20.07 9.46 13.27
N SER A 174 19.43 8.94 14.31
CA SER A 174 19.76 7.62 14.86
C SER A 174 19.26 6.49 13.95
N ASP A 175 19.53 5.23 14.30
CA ASP A 175 19.01 4.07 13.55
C ASP A 175 17.50 3.81 13.80
N ALA A 176 16.90 4.43 14.82
CA ALA A 176 15.49 4.25 15.17
C ALA A 176 14.49 4.42 14.00
N PRO A 177 14.58 5.45 13.14
CA PRO A 177 13.71 5.61 11.98
C PRO A 177 13.81 4.47 10.96
N VAL A 178 14.91 3.71 10.91
CA VAL A 178 15.10 2.64 9.91
C VAL A 178 14.02 1.57 10.08
N GLU A 179 13.93 0.96 11.26
CA GLU A 179 12.94 -0.08 11.53
C GLU A 179 11.50 0.41 11.34
N THR A 180 11.28 1.68 11.69
CA THR A 180 9.98 2.37 11.58
C THR A 180 9.55 2.54 10.12
N ILE A 181 10.45 2.97 9.25
CA ILE A 181 10.18 3.19 7.82
C ILE A 181 10.05 1.86 7.07
N GLU A 182 10.89 0.87 7.41
CA GLU A 182 10.78 -0.48 6.83
C GLU A 182 9.41 -1.13 7.11
N ALA A 183 8.81 -0.84 8.27
CA ALA A 183 7.47 -1.31 8.59
C ALA A 183 6.39 -0.76 7.63
N ILE A 184 6.56 0.47 7.13
CA ILE A 184 5.66 1.07 6.13
C ILE A 184 5.86 0.37 4.77
N VAL A 185 7.12 0.25 4.37
CA VAL A 185 7.55 -0.35 3.09
C VAL A 185 7.09 -1.79 2.96
N GLU A 186 7.15 -2.58 4.04
CA GLU A 186 6.67 -3.96 4.07
C GLU A 186 5.18 -4.08 3.74
N VAL A 187 4.36 -3.13 4.19
CA VAL A 187 2.92 -3.12 3.92
C VAL A 187 2.64 -2.63 2.51
N VAL A 188 3.26 -1.51 2.12
CA VAL A 188 2.99 -0.83 0.86
C VAL A 188 3.51 -1.63 -0.33
N GLN A 189 4.62 -2.36 -0.14
CA GLN A 189 5.36 -3.12 -1.15
C GLN A 189 5.79 -2.22 -2.31
N LEU A 190 7.07 -1.84 -2.33
CA LEU A 190 7.63 -1.02 -3.41
C LEU A 190 7.58 -1.78 -4.75
N PRO A 191 7.47 -1.06 -5.89
CA PRO A 191 7.50 -1.68 -7.20
C PRO A 191 8.87 -2.35 -7.43
N ASP A 192 8.88 -3.47 -8.16
CA ASP A 192 10.12 -4.07 -8.66
C ASP A 192 10.85 -3.08 -9.57
N GLU A 193 12.19 -3.04 -9.49
CA GLU A 193 13.02 -2.21 -10.38
C GLU A 193 12.87 -2.70 -11.84
N PRO A 194 12.64 -1.80 -12.82
CA PRO A 194 12.36 -2.16 -14.21
C PRO A 194 13.51 -2.82 -14.98
#